data_AF-A0A3D2SM38-F1
#
_entry.id   AF-A0A3D2SM38-F1
#
_cell.length_a   1.000
_cell.length_b   1.000
_cell.length_c   1.000
_cell.angle_alpha   90.00
_cell.angle_beta   90.00
_cell.angle_gamma   90.00
#
_symmetry.space_group_name_H-M   'P 1'
#
loop_
_entity.id
_entity.type
_entity.pdbx_description
1 polymer ?
#
loop_
_entity_poly.entity_id
_entity_poly.type
_entity_poly.pdbx_seq_one_letter_code
_entity_poly.pdbx_strand_id
1 'polypeptide(L)'
;MKAIKIPCEHDLLSKDHDTWANAVMRCKHGFGHCGSDGYCHADGACFVDQKLTREQAILEVDRLAQELHNAKIDNDKLRNAANQLVTQLELAKEQNLKSGNDQRVFALKFCIHKIKKAMG
;
A
#
# COMPACT_ATOMS: atom_id res chain seq x y z
N MET A 1 -2.18 26.09 8.85
CA MET A 1 -0.86 25.44 9.01
C MET A 1 -0.87 24.16 8.19
N LYS A 2 0.20 23.83 7.47
CA LYS A 2 0.29 22.55 6.73
C LYS A 2 0.61 21.42 7.69
N ALA A 3 0.04 20.24 7.49
CA ALA A 3 0.40 19.04 8.24
C ALA A 3 1.90 18.77 8.04
N ILE A 4 2.63 18.58 9.14
CA ILE A 4 4.04 18.21 9.10
C ILE A 4 4.08 16.70 9.18
N LYS A 5 4.33 16.02 8.06
CA LYS A 5 4.63 14.59 8.08
C LYS A 5 5.86 14.37 8.95
N ILE A 6 5.72 13.58 10.01
CA ILE A 6 6.87 13.11 10.79
C ILE A 6 7.56 12.04 9.95
N PRO A 7 8.86 12.20 9.61
CA PRO A 7 9.57 11.16 8.88
C PRO A 7 9.60 9.86 9.66
N CYS A 8 9.42 8.75 8.97
CA CYS A 8 9.49 7.41 9.54
C CYS A 8 10.49 6.54 8.80
N GLU A 9 10.72 5.32 9.30
CA GLU A 9 11.71 4.41 8.71
C GLU A 9 11.42 4.09 7.24
N HIS A 10 10.14 3.99 6.87
CA HIS A 10 9.76 3.78 5.47
C HIS A 10 10.25 4.89 4.54
N ASP A 11 10.37 6.12 5.04
CA ASP A 11 10.86 7.25 4.26
C ASP A 11 12.37 7.12 3.92
N LEU A 12 13.14 6.32 4.69
CA LEU A 12 14.53 5.99 4.38
C LEU A 12 14.68 5.03 3.18
N LEU A 13 13.60 4.35 2.80
CA LEU A 13 13.53 3.49 1.62
C LEU A 13 12.92 4.21 0.41
N SER A 14 12.54 5.48 0.56
CA SER A 14 11.91 6.24 -0.51
C SER A 14 12.87 6.49 -1.66
N LYS A 15 12.40 6.30 -2.89
CA LYS A 15 13.10 6.72 -4.11
C LYS A 15 12.97 8.22 -4.37
N ASP A 16 12.01 8.87 -3.71
CA ASP A 16 11.85 10.32 -3.76
C ASP A 16 12.92 10.97 -2.89
N HIS A 17 13.78 11.76 -3.54
CA HIS A 17 14.96 12.34 -2.90
C HIS A 17 14.59 13.27 -1.75
N ASP A 18 13.51 14.05 -1.87
CA ASP A 18 13.11 15.01 -0.84
C ASP A 18 12.56 14.31 0.41
N THR A 19 11.79 13.25 0.21
CA THR A 19 11.28 12.39 1.29
C THR A 19 12.42 11.69 2.01
N TRP A 20 13.35 11.09 1.26
CA TRP A 20 14.53 10.44 1.82
C TRP A 20 15.43 11.43 2.58
N ALA A 21 15.76 12.58 1.96
CA ALA A 21 16.64 13.58 2.55
C ALA A 21 16.04 14.15 3.84
N ASN A 22 14.73 14.42 3.87
CA ASN A 22 14.05 14.88 5.09
C ASN A 22 14.09 13.83 6.21
N ALA A 23 14.01 12.53 5.88
CA ALA A 23 14.14 11.46 6.87
C ALA A 23 15.56 11.35 7.43
N VAL A 24 16.58 11.34 6.56
CA VAL A 24 17.99 11.27 6.98
C VAL A 24 18.39 12.48 7.83
N MET A 25 17.94 13.68 7.47
CA MET A 25 18.24 14.91 8.23
C MET A 25 17.63 14.94 9.64
N ARG A 26 16.62 14.09 9.94
CA ARG A 26 16.02 13.97 11.28
C ARG A 26 16.50 12.76 12.06
N CYS A 27 17.54 12.08 11.57
CA CYS A 27 18.16 10.98 12.27
C CYS A 27 18.79 11.48 13.59
N LYS A 28 18.55 10.76 14.69
CA LYS A 28 19.00 11.14 16.05
C LYS A 28 20.52 11.19 16.20
N HIS A 29 21.25 10.41 15.41
CA HIS A 29 22.70 10.36 15.44
C HIS A 29 23.23 11.04 14.17
N GLY A 30 23.82 12.22 14.30
CA GLY A 30 24.44 12.99 13.21
C GLY A 30 25.65 12.32 12.52
N PHE A 31 25.81 11.00 12.68
CA PHE A 31 26.88 10.17 12.14
C PHE A 31 26.38 9.09 11.16
N GLY A 32 25.29 9.36 10.42
CA GLY A 32 24.97 8.58 9.21
C GLY A 32 24.47 7.15 9.42
N HIS A 33 23.97 6.80 10.61
CA HIS A 33 23.45 5.44 10.87
C HIS A 33 22.01 5.23 10.37
N CYS A 34 21.30 6.28 9.96
CA CYS A 34 20.12 6.15 9.11
C CYS A 34 20.60 6.23 7.65
N GLY A 35 20.83 5.09 7.00
CA GLY A 35 20.68 5.03 5.55
C GLY A 35 21.90 5.17 4.64
N SER A 36 22.93 4.34 4.80
CA SER A 36 23.59 3.84 3.57
C SER A 36 22.78 2.73 2.89
N ASP A 37 22.00 1.98 3.67
CA ASP A 37 21.22 0.83 3.24
C ASP A 37 19.69 1.03 3.35
N GLY A 38 19.26 2.17 3.88
CA GLY A 38 17.85 2.56 4.01
C GLY A 38 17.13 2.04 5.26
N TYR A 39 17.85 1.54 6.27
CA TYR A 39 17.24 0.93 7.47
C TYR A 39 17.57 1.65 8.77
N CYS A 40 16.73 1.40 9.79
CA CYS A 40 16.97 1.83 11.16
C CYS A 40 17.70 0.74 11.98
N HIS A 41 18.95 1.00 12.36
CA HIS A 41 19.79 -0.02 13.03
C HIS A 41 19.80 0.05 14.57
N ALA A 42 19.12 1.02 15.19
CA ALA A 42 19.21 1.27 16.63
C ALA A 42 17.85 1.10 17.33
N ASP A 43 17.41 -0.15 17.54
CA ASP A 43 16.20 -0.52 18.31
C ASP A 43 14.93 0.29 17.97
N GLY A 44 14.79 0.76 16.72
CA GLY A 44 13.70 1.61 16.26
C GLY A 44 13.80 3.10 16.63
N ALA A 45 14.80 3.52 17.40
CA ALA A 45 15.02 4.90 17.85
C ALA A 45 15.84 5.74 16.85
N CYS A 46 15.49 5.66 15.56
CA CYS A 46 16.25 6.34 14.51
C CYS A 46 15.97 7.83 14.38
N PHE A 47 14.76 8.26 14.70
CA PHE A 47 14.37 9.65 14.57
C PHE A 47 14.45 10.36 15.93
N VAL A 48 14.78 11.65 15.90
CA VAL A 48 14.65 12.50 17.09
C VAL A 48 13.19 12.51 17.56
N ASP A 49 12.97 12.40 18.87
CA ASP A 49 11.63 12.55 19.46
C ASP A 49 11.11 13.96 19.16
N GLN A 50 10.20 14.06 18.18
CA GLN A 50 9.67 15.34 17.75
C GLN A 50 8.60 15.81 18.73
N LYS A 51 8.94 16.81 19.56
CA LYS A 51 7.96 17.52 20.39
C LYS A 51 7.05 18.35 19.49
N LEU A 52 5.81 17.91 19.33
CA LEU A 52 4.77 18.64 18.60
C LEU A 52 4.00 19.57 19.54
N THR A 53 3.53 20.71 19.03
CA THR A 53 2.45 21.44 19.70
C THR A 53 1.15 20.66 19.58
N ARG A 54 0.16 21.00 20.41
CA ARG A 54 -1.16 20.37 20.36
C ARG A 54 -1.79 20.47 18.96
N GLU A 55 -1.68 21.63 18.33
CA GLU A 55 -2.24 21.91 17.00
C GLU A 55 -1.54 21.06 15.93
N GLN A 56 -0.23 20.90 16.02
CA GLN A 56 0.54 20.05 15.10
C GLN A 56 0.20 18.57 15.27
N ALA A 57 0.02 18.11 16.52
CA ALA A 57 -0.37 16.74 16.82
C ALA A 57 -1.77 16.41 16.27
N ILE A 58 -2.72 17.34 16.38
CA ILE A 58 -4.07 17.18 15.80
C ILE A 58 -3.98 17.00 14.28
N LEU A 59 -3.24 17.88 13.60
CA LEU A 59 -3.07 17.80 12.14
C LEU A 59 -2.40 16.49 11.69
N GLU A 60 -1.46 15.97 12.47
CA GLU A 60 -0.79 14.70 12.16
C GLU A 60 -1.72 13.50 12.38
N VAL A 61 -2.55 13.52 13.43
CA VAL A 61 -3.57 12.48 13.65
C VAL A 61 -4.57 12.46 12.50
N ASP A 62 -5.03 13.62 12.03
CA ASP A 62 -5.93 13.71 10.88
C ASP A 62 -5.30 13.15 9.60
N ARG A 63 -4.00 13.46 9.37
CA ARG A 63 -3.24 12.91 8.24
C ARG A 63 -3.14 11.38 8.31
N LEU A 64 -2.77 10.84 9.48
CA LEU A 64 -2.65 9.40 9.70
C LEU A 64 -3.99 8.69 9.56
N ALA A 65 -5.08 9.29 10.02
CA ALA A 65 -6.43 8.76 9.85
C ALA A 65 -6.81 8.65 8.37
N GLN A 66 -6.46 9.66 7.56
CA GLN A 66 -6.68 9.63 6.11
C GLN A 66 -5.83 8.56 5.42
N GLU A 67 -4.54 8.42 5.78
CA GLU A 67 -3.67 7.39 5.22
C GLU A 67 -4.18 5.98 5.56
N LEU A 68 -4.60 5.76 6.80
CA LEU A 68 -5.20 4.50 7.23
C LEU A 68 -6.50 4.21 6.47
N HIS A 69 -7.34 5.22 6.24
CA HIS A 69 -8.56 5.06 5.47
C HIS A 69 -8.26 4.62 4.03
N ASN A 70 -7.32 5.29 3.36
CA ASN A 70 -6.91 4.95 2.00
C ASN A 70 -6.31 3.53 1.92
N ALA A 71 -5.44 3.18 2.86
CA ALA A 71 -4.83 1.85 2.93
C ALA A 71 -5.88 0.74 3.13
N LYS A 72 -6.93 0.99 3.92
CA LYS A 72 -8.05 0.06 4.08
C LYS A 72 -8.82 -0.14 2.78
N ILE A 73 -9.12 0.94 2.06
CA ILE A 73 -9.78 0.87 0.75
C ILE A 73 -8.95 0.03 -0.23
N ASP A 74 -7.65 0.27 -0.31
CA ASP A 74 -6.79 -0.46 -1.24
C ASP A 74 -6.62 -1.94 -0.84
N ASN A 75 -6.56 -2.22 0.46
CA ASN A 75 -6.59 -3.59 0.96
C ASN A 75 -7.91 -4.29 0.58
N ASP A 76 -9.05 -3.61 0.73
CA ASP A 76 -10.35 -4.14 0.34
C ASP A 76 -10.44 -4.41 -1.17
N LYS A 77 -9.87 -3.53 -2.01
CA LYS A 77 -9.76 -3.78 -3.45
C LYS A 77 -8.93 -5.03 -3.74
N LEU A 78 -7.74 -5.15 -3.13
CA LEU A 78 -6.86 -6.30 -3.34
C LEU A 78 -7.52 -7.61 -2.88
N ARG A 79 -8.16 -7.59 -1.71
CA ARG A 79 -8.89 -8.74 -1.14
C ARG A 79 -10.04 -9.19 -2.05
N ASN A 80 -10.70 -8.25 -2.72
CA ASN A 80 -11.84 -8.54 -3.59
C ASN A 80 -11.47 -8.70 -5.07
N ALA A 81 -10.25 -8.39 -5.48
CA ALA A 81 -9.84 -8.38 -6.89
C ALA A 81 -10.06 -9.73 -7.59
N ALA A 82 -9.72 -10.83 -6.91
CA ALA A 82 -9.90 -12.17 -7.47
C ALA A 82 -11.38 -12.53 -7.64
N ASN A 83 -12.24 -12.18 -6.67
CA ASN A 83 -13.69 -12.36 -6.76
C ASN A 83 -14.29 -11.51 -7.89
N GLN A 84 -13.88 -10.25 -8.00
CA GLN A 84 -14.33 -9.36 -9.08
C GLN A 84 -13.95 -9.91 -10.47
N LEU A 85 -12.73 -10.40 -10.63
CA LEU A 85 -12.27 -11.03 -11.87
C LEU A 85 -13.10 -12.27 -12.20
N VAL A 86 -13.38 -13.13 -11.21
CA VAL A 86 -14.23 -14.31 -11.39
C VAL A 86 -15.63 -13.91 -11.86
N THR A 87 -16.25 -12.90 -11.25
CA THR A 87 -17.57 -12.40 -11.67
C THR A 87 -17.56 -11.89 -13.12
N GLN A 88 -16.52 -11.13 -13.51
CA GLN A 88 -16.38 -10.66 -14.89
C GLN A 88 -16.23 -11.82 -15.89
N LEU A 89 -15.44 -12.85 -15.54
CA LEU A 89 -15.27 -14.04 -16.36
C LEU A 89 -16.57 -14.86 -16.45
N GLU A 90 -17.36 -14.93 -15.38
CA GLU A 90 -18.67 -15.59 -15.39
C GLU A 90 -19.66 -14.88 -16.32
N LEU A 91 -19.71 -13.54 -16.29
CA LEU A 91 -20.51 -12.75 -17.23
C LEU A 91 -20.06 -12.95 -18.68
N ALA A 92 -18.75 -12.92 -18.94
CA ALA A 92 -18.21 -13.17 -20.28
C ALA A 92 -18.55 -14.59 -20.77
N LYS A 93 -18.54 -15.58 -19.87
CA LYS A 93 -18.90 -16.97 -20.18
C LYS A 93 -20.37 -17.06 -20.60
N GLU A 94 -21.29 -16.39 -19.89
CA GLU A 94 -22.70 -16.36 -20.24
C GLU A 94 -22.98 -15.69 -21.58
N GLN A 95 -22.28 -14.59 -21.88
CA GLN A 95 -22.37 -13.93 -23.18
C GLN A 95 -21.90 -14.86 -24.32
N ASN A 96 -20.75 -15.52 -24.16
CA ASN A 96 -20.23 -16.44 -25.18
C ASN A 96 -21.08 -17.70 -25.34
N LEU A 97 -21.75 -18.15 -24.28
CA LEU A 97 -22.71 -19.26 -24.35
C LEU A 97 -23.91 -18.88 -25.23
N LYS A 98 -24.45 -17.66 -25.07
CA LYS A 98 -25.54 -17.15 -25.91
C LYS A 98 -25.13 -16.98 -27.38
N SER A 99 -23.87 -16.65 -27.63
CA SER A 99 -23.31 -16.49 -28.99
C SER A 99 -22.84 -17.80 -29.63
N GLY A 100 -23.01 -18.96 -28.98
CA GLY A 100 -22.59 -20.27 -29.52
C GLY A 100 -21.07 -20.45 -29.65
N ASN A 101 -20.26 -19.69 -28.90
CA ASN A 101 -18.80 -19.78 -28.97
C ASN A 101 -18.25 -20.78 -27.94
N ASP A 102 -18.41 -22.07 -28.22
CA ASP A 102 -18.08 -23.16 -27.30
C ASP A 102 -16.60 -23.21 -26.91
N GLN A 103 -15.70 -22.85 -27.83
CA GLN A 103 -14.26 -22.78 -27.56
C GLN A 103 -13.94 -21.72 -26.49
N ARG A 104 -14.55 -20.53 -26.59
CA ARG A 104 -14.39 -19.49 -25.56
C ARG A 104 -15.04 -19.88 -24.24
N VAL A 105 -16.21 -20.52 -24.28
CA VAL A 105 -16.87 -20.99 -23.05
C VAL A 105 -15.97 -21.99 -22.31
N PHE A 106 -15.34 -22.92 -23.02
CA PHE A 106 -14.39 -23.87 -22.44
C PHE A 106 -13.19 -23.15 -21.79
N ALA A 107 -12.55 -22.23 -22.52
CA ALA A 107 -11.41 -21.47 -22.00
C ALA A 107 -11.78 -20.66 -20.74
N LEU A 108 -12.93 -20.00 -20.74
CA LEU A 108 -13.42 -19.22 -19.59
C LEU A 108 -13.71 -20.10 -18.38
N LYS A 109 -14.32 -21.29 -18.57
CA LYS A 109 -14.52 -22.27 -17.49
C LYS A 109 -13.18 -22.71 -16.87
N PHE A 110 -12.17 -22.97 -17.69
CA PHE A 110 -10.84 -23.33 -17.22
C PHE A 110 -10.20 -22.21 -16.40
N CYS A 111 -10.22 -20.96 -16.90
CA CYS A 111 -9.67 -19.81 -16.18
C CYS A 111 -10.36 -19.60 -14.82
N ILE A 112 -11.69 -19.61 -14.79
CA ILE A 112 -12.46 -19.48 -13.54
C ILE A 112 -12.06 -20.57 -12.54
N HIS A 113 -11.98 -21.83 -12.99
CA HIS A 113 -11.58 -22.95 -12.13
C HIS A 113 -10.18 -22.76 -11.56
N LYS A 114 -9.21 -22.35 -12.39
CA LYS A 114 -7.83 -22.10 -11.94
C LYS A 114 -7.73 -20.97 -10.93
N ILE A 115 -8.46 -19.87 -11.14
CA ILE A 115 -8.50 -18.75 -10.21
C ILE A 115 -9.13 -19.17 -8.89
N LYS A 116 -10.32 -19.80 -8.91
CA LYS A 116 -10.99 -20.30 -7.69
C LYS A 116 -10.11 -21.27 -6.92
N LYS A 117 -9.41 -22.19 -7.60
CA LYS A 117 -8.46 -23.12 -6.96
C LYS A 117 -7.28 -22.39 -6.28
N ALA A 118 -6.78 -21.32 -6.87
CA ALA A 118 -5.68 -20.53 -6.29
C ALA A 118 -6.12 -19.69 -5.08
N MET A 119 -7.42 -19.41 -4.95
CA MET A 119 -7.99 -18.63 -3.85
C MET A 119 -8.18 -19.43 -2.55
N GLY A 120 -8.17 -20.77 -2.61
CA GLY A 120 -8.46 -21.66 -1.47
C GLY A 120 -9.85 -22.28 -1.57
#